data_AF-A0A358KNN3-F1
#
_entry.id   AF-A0A358KNN3-F1
#
_cell.length_a   1.000
_cell.length_b   1.000
_cell.length_c   1.000
_cell.angle_alpha   90.00
_cell.angle_beta   90.00
_cell.angle_gamma   90.00
#
_symmetry.space_group_name_H-M   'P 1'
#
loop_
_entity.id
_entity.type
_entity.pdbx_description
1 polymer ?
#
loop_
_entity_poly.entity_id
_entity_poly.type
_entity_poly.pdbx_seq_one_letter_code
_entity_poly.pdbx_strand_id
1 'polypeptide(L)'
;MSSPFEKLLVYRKALDLVDKIYSLTSKLPKEEDFVLTSQLRRAAISIVLNIAEGSGRTKKEFGHFINIARTSCYECEAALQIALRRNYITN
;
A
#
# COMPACT_ATOMS: atom_id res chain seq x y z
N MET A 1 10.11 -1.03 -22.06
CA MET A 1 10.08 0.45 -21.92
C MET A 1 9.87 0.74 -20.45
N SER A 2 10.72 1.54 -19.81
CA SER A 2 10.56 1.92 -18.40
C SER A 2 9.71 3.19 -18.33
N SER A 3 8.59 3.12 -17.62
CA SER A 3 7.69 4.27 -17.46
C SER A 3 8.34 5.34 -16.56
N PRO A 4 8.06 6.65 -16.76
CA PRO A 4 8.71 7.72 -15.99
C PRO A 4 8.56 7.58 -14.46
N PHE A 5 7.42 7.05 -13.98
CA PHE A 5 7.17 6.84 -12.56
C PHE A 5 8.07 5.80 -11.90
N GLU A 6 8.62 4.85 -12.67
CA GLU A 6 9.50 3.80 -12.13
C GLU A 6 10.79 4.38 -11.53
N LYS A 7 11.18 5.59 -11.97
CA LYS A 7 12.34 6.32 -11.43
C LYS A 7 12.04 7.00 -10.09
N LEU A 8 10.77 7.25 -9.77
CA LEU A 8 10.37 7.94 -8.54
C LEU A 8 10.76 7.08 -7.33
N LEU A 9 11.47 7.68 -6.37
CA LEU A 9 11.85 6.99 -5.14
C LEU A 9 10.61 6.53 -4.35
N VAL A 10 9.57 7.36 -4.30
CA VAL A 10 8.31 7.03 -3.62
C VAL A 10 7.61 5.82 -4.24
N TYR A 11 7.66 5.67 -5.56
CA TYR A 11 7.09 4.52 -6.26
C TYR A 11 7.83 3.22 -5.90
N ARG A 12 9.17 3.24 -5.94
CA ARG A 12 10.00 2.09 -5.53
C ARG A 12 9.77 1.69 -4.07
N LYS A 13 9.70 2.67 -3.17
CA LYS A 13 9.36 2.42 -1.76
C LYS A 13 7.94 1.85 -1.58
N ALA A 14 6.99 2.24 -2.42
CA ALA A 14 5.65 1.69 -2.39
C ALA A 14 5.64 0.22 -2.86
N LEU A 15 6.44 -0.15 -3.86
CA LEU A 15 6.65 -1.55 -4.24
C LEU A 15 7.28 -2.37 -3.10
N ASP A 16 8.34 -1.86 -2.47
CA ASP A 16 8.96 -2.51 -1.30
C ASP A 16 7.94 -2.73 -0.16
N LEU A 17 7.02 -1.77 0.03
CA LEU A 17 5.94 -1.89 1.01
C LEU A 17 4.95 -3.01 0.63
N VAL A 18 4.57 -3.11 -0.65
CA VAL A 18 3.70 -4.20 -1.13
C VAL A 18 4.33 -5.55 -0.82
N ASP A 19 5.61 -5.76 -1.13
CA ASP A 19 6.28 -7.04 -0.86
C ASP A 19 6.30 -7.38 0.63
N LYS A 20 6.58 -6.38 1.49
CA LYS A 20 6.52 -6.55 2.94
C LYS A 20 5.13 -6.92 3.44
N ILE A 21 4.09 -6.26 2.92
CA ILE A 21 2.70 -6.54 3.27
C ILE A 21 2.29 -7.93 2.80
N TYR A 22 2.68 -8.37 1.61
CA TYR A 22 2.42 -9.72 1.13
C TYR A 22 3.12 -10.77 2.00
N SER A 23 4.40 -10.55 2.34
CA SER A 23 5.16 -11.43 3.22
C SER A 23 4.54 -11.53 4.62
N LEU A 24 4.15 -10.40 5.21
CA LEU A 24 3.49 -10.35 6.52
C LEU A 24 2.13 -11.03 6.49
N THR A 25 1.28 -10.69 5.52
CA THR A 25 -0.09 -11.22 5.42
C THR A 25 -0.13 -12.71 5.09
N SER A 26 0.90 -13.27 4.46
CA SER A 26 1.01 -14.72 4.23
C SER A 26 1.08 -15.56 5.51
N LYS A 27 1.35 -14.93 6.65
CA LYS A 27 1.47 -15.56 7.97
C LYS A 27 0.24 -15.34 8.85
N LEU A 28 -0.75 -14.58 8.39
CA LEU A 28 -1.98 -14.35 9.13
C LEU A 28 -2.88 -15.61 9.10
N PRO A 29 -3.78 -15.78 10.09
CA PRO A 29 -4.76 -16.86 10.06
C PRO A 29 -5.64 -16.80 8.80
N LYS A 30 -6.04 -17.96 8.28
CA LYS A 30 -6.83 -18.05 7.04
C LYS A 30 -8.19 -17.36 7.15
N GLU A 31 -8.75 -17.27 8.34
CA GLU A 31 -10.03 -16.59 8.59
C GLU A 31 -9.95 -15.09 8.26
N GLU A 32 -8.74 -14.51 8.22
CA GLU A 32 -8.51 -13.11 7.89
C GLU A 32 -8.30 -12.85 6.39
N ASP A 33 -8.30 -13.90 5.54
CA ASP A 33 -8.01 -13.79 4.10
C ASP A 33 -8.91 -12.75 3.41
N PHE A 34 -10.20 -12.74 3.74
CA PHE A 34 -11.18 -11.80 3.20
C PHE A 34 -11.32 -10.52 4.02
N VAL A 35 -10.66 -10.43 5.18
CA VAL A 35 -10.76 -9.29 6.12
C VAL A 35 -9.43 -8.53 6.16
N LEU A 36 -8.55 -8.80 7.14
CA LEU A 36 -7.31 -8.03 7.30
C LEU A 36 -6.32 -8.26 6.16
N THR A 37 -6.17 -9.50 5.69
CA THR A 37 -5.26 -9.83 4.58
C THR A 37 -5.66 -9.08 3.31
N SER A 38 -6.94 -9.15 2.93
CA SER A 38 -7.45 -8.46 1.74
C SER A 38 -7.33 -6.94 1.87
N GLN A 39 -7.62 -6.37 3.04
CA GLN A 39 -7.57 -4.93 3.27
C GLN A 39 -6.13 -4.41 3.20
N LEU A 40 -5.19 -5.07 3.89
CA LEU A 40 -3.78 -4.68 3.88
C LEU A 40 -3.19 -4.73 2.46
N ARG A 41 -3.45 -5.82 1.71
CA ARG A 41 -2.94 -5.96 0.34
C ARG A 41 -3.54 -4.93 -0.60
N ARG A 42 -4.86 -4.70 -0.54
CA ARG A 42 -5.53 -3.69 -1.39
C ARG A 42 -5.03 -2.28 -1.10
N ALA A 43 -4.90 -1.91 0.18
CA ALA A 43 -4.37 -0.60 0.56
C ALA A 43 -2.92 -0.42 0.06
N ALA A 44 -2.05 -1.42 0.24
CA ALA A 44 -0.67 -1.36 -0.24
C ALA A 44 -0.57 -1.22 -1.77
N ILE A 45 -1.35 -2.00 -2.51
CA ILE A 45 -1.43 -1.91 -3.97
C ILE A 45 -1.95 -0.55 -4.42
N SER A 46 -2.99 -0.02 -3.76
CA SER A 46 -3.58 1.29 -4.07
C SER A 46 -2.54 2.42 -4.01
N ILE A 47 -1.60 2.38 -3.06
CA ILE A 47 -0.50 3.34 -2.97
C ILE A 47 0.31 3.35 -4.28
N VAL A 48 0.73 2.17 -4.76
CA VAL A 48 1.52 2.01 -5.99
C VAL A 48 0.74 2.50 -7.21
N LEU A 49 -0.52 2.06 -7.34
CA LEU A 49 -1.36 2.36 -8.50
C LEU A 49 -1.64 3.87 -8.63
N ASN A 50 -1.96 4.54 -7.53
CA ASN A 50 -2.20 5.98 -7.55
C ASN A 50 -0.95 6.79 -7.88
N ILE A 51 0.23 6.38 -7.41
CA ILE A 51 1.50 7.03 -7.78
C ILE A 51 1.76 6.88 -9.29
N ALA A 52 1.59 5.67 -9.83
CA ALA A 52 1.79 5.40 -11.25
C ALA A 52 0.80 6.17 -12.12
N GLU A 53 -0.50 6.10 -11.81
CA GLU A 53 -1.56 6.75 -12.57
C GLU A 53 -1.43 8.28 -12.56
N GLY A 54 -1.15 8.87 -11.40
CA GLY A 54 -1.01 10.32 -11.28
C GLY A 54 0.24 10.89 -11.96
N SER A 55 1.30 10.09 -12.12
CA SER A 55 2.59 10.55 -12.65
C SER A 55 2.55 11.08 -14.08
N GLY A 56 1.56 10.65 -14.87
CA GLY A 56 1.34 11.09 -16.25
C GLY A 56 0.44 12.32 -16.38
N ARG A 57 -0.01 12.90 -15.27
CA ARG A 57 -0.98 14.00 -15.22
C ARG A 57 -0.31 15.35 -14.97
N THR A 58 -1.10 16.43 -14.97
CA THR A 58 -0.59 17.75 -14.56
C THR A 58 -0.15 17.74 -13.09
N LYS A 59 0.66 18.71 -12.66
CA LYS A 59 1.12 18.81 -11.26
C LYS A 59 -0.05 18.86 -10.25
N LYS A 60 -1.13 19.55 -10.60
CA LYS A 60 -2.33 19.66 -9.74
C LYS A 60 -3.04 18.32 -9.60
N GLU A 61 -3.26 17.62 -10.70
CA GLU A 61 -3.88 16.29 -10.71
C GLU A 61 -2.97 15.27 -10.02
N PHE A 62 -1.67 15.30 -10.28
CA PHE A 62 -0.74 14.40 -9.60
C PHE A 62 -0.80 14.59 -8.08
N GLY A 63 -0.91 15.83 -7.58
CA GLY A 63 -1.14 16.11 -6.16
C GLY A 63 -2.41 15.45 -5.60
N HIS A 64 -3.49 15.38 -6.39
CA HIS A 64 -4.71 14.66 -6.00
C HIS A 64 -4.47 13.16 -5.86
N PHE A 65 -3.82 12.52 -6.83
CA PHE A 65 -3.44 11.10 -6.75
C PHE A 65 -2.49 10.79 -5.58
N ILE A 66 -1.53 11.68 -5.30
CA ILE A 66 -0.66 11.54 -4.12
C ILE A 66 -1.45 11.63 -2.82
N ASN A 67 -2.49 12.48 -2.74
CA ASN A 67 -3.36 12.52 -1.56
C ASN A 67 -4.12 11.19 -1.38
N ILE A 68 -4.60 10.57 -2.48
CA ILE A 68 -5.25 9.25 -2.42
C ILE A 68 -4.25 8.19 -1.95
N ALA A 69 -3.06 8.16 -2.54
CA ALA A 69 -1.99 7.24 -2.10
C ALA A 69 -1.67 7.41 -0.60
N ARG A 70 -1.62 8.66 -0.11
CA ARG A 70 -1.42 8.95 1.32
C ARG A 70 -2.57 8.44 2.18
N THR A 71 -3.81 8.56 1.75
CA THR A 71 -4.97 7.98 2.45
C THR A 71 -4.84 6.45 2.54
N SER A 72 -4.43 5.78 1.47
CA SER A 72 -4.17 4.34 1.52
C SER A 72 -3.01 3.96 2.46
N CYS A 73 -2.02 4.83 2.67
CA CYS A 73 -1.02 4.63 3.74
C CYS A 73 -1.66 4.60 5.13
N TYR A 74 -2.58 5.52 5.43
CA TYR A 74 -3.29 5.54 6.72
C TYR A 74 -4.16 4.30 6.91
N GLU A 75 -4.79 3.81 5.85
CA GLU A 75 -5.53 2.54 5.90
C GLU A 75 -4.62 1.34 6.21
N CYS A 76 -3.45 1.25 5.56
CA CYS A 76 -2.44 0.24 5.88
C CYS A 76 -2.01 0.32 7.35
N GLU A 77 -1.70 1.52 7.84
CA GLU A 77 -1.28 1.75 9.21
C GLU A 77 -2.35 1.30 10.22
N ALA A 78 -3.60 1.72 10.02
CA ALA A 78 -4.71 1.31 10.87
C ALA A 78 -4.93 -0.21 10.86
N ALA A 79 -4.86 -0.85 9.69
CA ALA A 79 -5.01 -2.30 9.58
C ALA A 79 -3.85 -3.06 10.24
N LEU A 80 -2.60 -2.55 10.17
CA LEU A 80 -1.47 -3.11 10.89
C LEU A 80 -1.63 -2.97 12.42
N GLN A 81 -2.14 -1.84 12.90
CA GLN A 81 -2.47 -1.66 14.32
C GLN A 81 -3.53 -2.66 14.79
N ILE A 82 -4.54 -2.97 13.95
CA ILE A 82 -5.52 -4.01 14.26
C ILE A 82 -4.83 -5.38 14.34
N ALA A 83 -4.00 -5.75 13.36
CA ALA A 83 -3.27 -7.01 13.37
C ALA A 83 -2.38 -7.17 14.61
N LEU A 84 -1.73 -6.08 15.05
CA LEU A 84 -0.94 -6.03 16.29
C LEU A 84 -1.83 -6.27 17.52
N ARG A 85 -2.97 -5.58 17.63
CA ARG A 85 -3.92 -5.76 18.76
C ARG A 85 -4.53 -7.16 18.82
N ARG A 86 -4.63 -7.84 17.69
CA ARG A 86 -5.05 -9.25 17.58
C ARG A 86 -3.92 -10.24 17.90
N ASN A 87 -2.71 -9.74 18.18
CA ASN A 87 -1.49 -10.52 18.39
C ASN A 87 -1.09 -11.38 17.18
N TYR A 88 -1.48 -10.98 15.97
CA TYR A 88 -1.08 -11.68 14.76
C TYR A 88 0.34 -11.30 14.29
N ILE A 89 0.82 -10.12 14.70
CA ILE A 89 2.15 -9.61 14.40
C ILE A 89 2.79 -9.02 15.67
N THR A 90 4.10 -8.80 15.63
CA THR A 90 4.91 -8.24 16.73
C THR A 90 5.65 -7.00 16.24
N ASN A 91 6.06 -6.13 17.17
CA ASN A 91 6.87 -4.93 16.91
C ASN A 91 8.33 -5.26 16.61
#